data_AF-A0A7W4PMI2-F1
#
_entry.id   AF-A0A7W4PMI2-F1
#
_cell.length_a   1.000
_cell.length_b   1.000
_cell.length_c   1.000
_cell.angle_alpha   90.00
_cell.angle_beta   90.00
_cell.angle_gamma   90.00
#
_symmetry.space_group_name_H-M   'P 1'
#
loop_
_entity.id
_entity.type
_entity.pdbx_description
1 polymer ?
#
loop_
_entity_poly.entity_id
_entity_poly.type
_entity_poly.pdbx_seq_one_letter_code
_entity_poly.pdbx_strand_id
1 'polypeptide(L)' 'PTPAPRPQDSRLDCARLEQVFGIRLPHWQNSVARTVATILAQEAIS' A
#
# COMPACT_ATOMS: atom_id res chain seq x y z
N PRO A 1 -14.77 -10.67 -21.78
CA PRO A 1 -13.70 -9.68 -21.54
C PRO A 1 -12.32 -10.36 -21.49
N THR A 2 -11.41 -9.96 -22.37
CA THR A 2 -10.04 -10.48 -22.39
C THR A 2 -9.26 -9.91 -21.19
N PRO A 3 -8.51 -10.71 -20.43
CA PRO A 3 -7.73 -10.20 -19.30
C PRO A 3 -6.75 -9.10 -19.73
N ALA A 4 -6.69 -8.01 -18.97
CA ALA A 4 -5.71 -6.96 -19.22
C ALA A 4 -4.28 -7.49 -18.99
N PRO A 5 -3.34 -7.25 -19.92
CA PRO A 5 -1.95 -7.65 -19.74
C PRO A 5 -1.34 -6.93 -18.52
N ARG A 6 -0.63 -7.68 -17.67
CA ARG A 6 0.03 -7.16 -16.49
C ARG A 6 1.52 -6.94 -16.75
N PRO A 7 2.08 -5.78 -16.38
CA PRO A 7 3.52 -5.55 -16.49
C PRO A 7 4.28 -6.48 -15.55
N GLN A 8 5.48 -6.90 -15.97
CA GLN A 8 6.35 -7.78 -15.19
C GLN A 8 6.94 -7.08 -13.95
N ASP A 9 7.16 -5.76 -14.04
CA ASP A 9 7.61 -4.92 -12.94
C ASP A 9 6.63 -3.76 -12.76
N SER A 10 6.10 -3.61 -11.54
CA SER A 10 5.13 -2.57 -11.17
C SER A 10 5.67 -1.69 -10.03
N ARG A 11 6.96 -1.76 -9.70
CA ARG A 11 7.55 -0.92 -8.65
C ARG A 11 7.60 0.54 -9.11
N LEU A 12 7.28 1.45 -8.19
CA LEU A 12 7.32 2.90 -8.42
C LEU A 12 8.39 3.52 -7.53
N ASP A 13 9.19 4.43 -8.08
CA ASP A 13 10.04 5.31 -7.29
C ASP A 13 9.22 6.52 -6.80
N CYS A 14 9.16 6.69 -5.49
CA CYS A 14 8.41 7.76 -4.83
C CYS A 14 9.32 8.90 -4.34
N ALA A 15 10.59 8.97 -4.76
CA ALA A 15 11.51 10.04 -4.36
C ALA A 15 10.97 11.45 -4.70
N ARG A 16 10.28 11.60 -5.85
CA ARG A 16 9.69 12.90 -6.24
C ARG A 16 8.58 13.36 -5.29
N LEU A 17 7.79 12.43 -4.76
CA LEU A 17 6.73 12.74 -3.79
C LEU A 17 7.35 13.32 -2.51
N GLU A 18 8.45 12.74 -2.06
CA GLU A 18 9.21 13.24 -0.92
C GLU A 18 9.83 14.61 -1.22
N GLN A 19 10.52 14.78 -2.36
CA GLN A 19 11.23 16.01 -2.67
C GLN A 19 10.32 17.22 -2.81
N VAL A 20 9.15 17.04 -3.43
CA VAL A 20 8.23 18.14 -3.73
C VAL A 20 7.31 18.45 -2.56
N PHE A 21 6.86 17.42 -1.83
CA PHE A 21 5.81 17.57 -0.81
C PHE A 21 6.27 17.22 0.62
N GLY A 22 7.50 16.73 0.79
CA GLY A 22 7.99 16.23 2.08
C GLY A 22 7.33 14.93 2.53
N ILE A 23 6.56 14.27 1.67
CA ILE A 23 5.80 13.06 2.02
C ILE A 23 6.67 11.83 1.80
N ARG A 24 7.01 11.13 2.88
CA ARG A 24 7.61 9.80 2.84
C ARG A 24 6.60 8.70 3.04
N LEU A 25 6.59 7.73 2.13
CA LEU A 25 5.79 6.53 2.27
C LEU A 25 6.48 5.54 3.22
N PRO A 26 5.79 4.99 4.22
CA PRO A 26 6.36 3.95 5.06
C PRO A 26 6.57 2.66 4.27
N HIS A 27 7.45 1.81 4.77
CA HIS A 27 7.63 0.46 4.25
C HIS A 27 6.30 -0.31 4.26
N TRP A 28 5.99 -1.04 3.18
CA TRP A 28 4.63 -1.55 2.93
C TRP A 28 4.13 -2.48 4.04
N GLN A 29 5.02 -3.26 4.66
CA GLN A 29 4.71 -4.19 5.75
C GLN A 29 4.06 -3.47 6.94
N ASN A 30 4.48 -2.23 7.24
CA ASN A 30 3.94 -1.48 8.37
C ASN A 30 2.45 -1.14 8.12
N SER A 31 2.14 -0.70 6.90
CA SER A 31 0.77 -0.38 6.49
C SER A 31 -0.10 -1.63 6.45
N VAL A 32 0.40 -2.75 5.91
CA VAL A 32 -0.33 -4.03 5.87
C VAL A 32 -0.63 -4.53 7.27
N ALA A 33 0.35 -4.56 8.17
CA ALA A 33 0.16 -5.02 9.54
C ALA A 33 -0.92 -4.23 10.27
N ARG A 34 -0.90 -2.89 10.16
CA ARG A 34 -1.92 -2.01 10.75
C ARG A 34 -3.32 -2.30 10.21
N THR A 35 -3.46 -2.41 8.88
CA THR A 35 -4.76 -2.62 8.24
C THR A 35 -5.34 -3.99 8.62
N VAL A 36 -4.53 -5.05 8.57
CA VAL A 36 -4.97 -6.40 8.96
C VAL A 36 -5.42 -6.43 10.41
N ALA A 37 -4.64 -5.84 11.32
CA ALA A 37 -5.02 -5.74 12.74
C ALA A 37 -6.36 -4.99 12.92
N THR A 38 -6.59 -3.94 12.15
CA THR A 38 -7.84 -3.16 12.19
C THR A 38 -9.05 -3.99 11.76
N ILE A 39 -8.93 -4.73 10.65
CA ILE A 39 -10.00 -5.59 10.13
C ILE A 39 -10.35 -6.68 11.15
N LEU A 40 -9.35 -7.35 11.72
CA LEU A 40 -9.56 -8.39 12.72
C LEU A 40 -10.19 -7.86 14.00
N ALA A 41 -9.84 -6.63 14.41
CA ALA A 41 -10.46 -5.99 15.55
C ALA A 41 -11.93 -5.60 15.29
N GLN A 42 -12.30 -5.28 14.04
CA GLN A 42 -13.68 -4.95 13.66
C GLN A 42 -14.59 -6.18 13.69
N GLU A 43 -14.11 -7.35 13.26
CA GLU A 43 -14.88 -8.60 13.34
C GLU A 43 -15.16 -9.04 14.78
N ALA A 44 -14.28 -8.73 15.73
CA ALA A 44 -14.48 -9.08 17.14
C ALA A 44 -15.56 -8.24 17.85
N ILE A 45 -16.01 -7.13 17.25
CA ILE A 45 -16.97 -6.19 17.84
C ILE A 45 -18.38 -6.35 17.21
N SER A 46 -18.51 -7.07 16.09
CA SER A 46 -19.79 -7.40 15.45
C SER A 46 -20.32 -8.76 15.89
#